data_AF-A0A4P9WVY1-F1
#
_entry.id   AF-A0A4P9WVY1-F1
#
_cell.length_a   1.000
_cell.length_b   1.000
_cell.length_c   1.000
_cell.angle_alpha   90.00
_cell.angle_beta   90.00
_cell.angle_gamma   90.00
#
_symmetry.space_group_name_H-M   'P 1'
#
loop_
_entity.id
_entity.type
_entity.pdbx_description
1 polymer ?
#
loop_
_entity_poly.entity_id
_entity_poly.type
_entity_poly.pdbx_seq_one_letter_code
_entity_poly.pdbx_strand_id
1 'polypeptide(L)'
;MNHNFRKSYYSVLGVRSIEAKLSLESVLQSTVSVLDVDKLVKLCLWVRIPQRYRPLVWKVLLGVVSTDKQTWPRVDAVHAQHFADLLHAVLRLHDVPALQRDLSRDRSHVDGHGHVAEYDRHDRRTPALMAGPGFANADLDRAGLHTTGVDVDADVDDGDLPELTPLLMVLMLFVVLDMDVPLATWTRAPTTATTWAILNHLASLFLAVTDVERDAFWLFVAFVQTLAPLPGLPSLPGVAPQTASQDRERLNELRCLLASHHAGLAHFLFSPSWTASAPGSIGTATTPGATTQSEATVVESIVSEWFAAHFANVLPASALEGVWDLVLAGAPGILVYVALSLLLALRRKLEGCRSPEELARTLRGAGRFVDPEAVTLTAIELWEKPILAKMSRESRQHLDM
;
A
#
# COMPACT_ATOMS: atom_id res chain seq x y z
N MET A 1 -14.37 37.72 -23.65
CA MET A 1 -13.28 37.13 -22.83
C MET A 1 -13.86 36.73 -21.48
N ASN A 2 -14.41 35.51 -21.38
CA ASN A 2 -14.99 35.02 -20.14
C ASN A 2 -13.87 34.51 -19.22
N HIS A 3 -13.30 35.43 -18.45
CA HIS A 3 -12.45 35.05 -17.34
C HIS A 3 -13.33 34.32 -16.33
N ASN A 4 -13.12 33.02 -16.18
CA ASN A 4 -13.98 32.12 -15.42
C ASN A 4 -13.88 32.48 -13.92
N PHE A 5 -14.70 33.42 -13.46
CA PHE A 5 -14.67 34.01 -12.10
C PHE A 5 -14.74 32.94 -11.01
N ARG A 6 -15.46 31.83 -11.29
CA ARG A 6 -15.52 30.64 -10.44
C ARG A 6 -14.15 29.99 -10.24
N LYS A 7 -13.32 29.91 -11.27
CA LYS A 7 -11.95 29.37 -11.21
C LYS A 7 -11.07 30.16 -10.24
N SER A 8 -11.14 31.49 -10.34
CA SER A 8 -10.41 32.40 -9.42
C SER A 8 -10.94 32.31 -7.99
N TYR A 9 -12.24 32.10 -7.80
CA TYR A 9 -12.85 32.00 -6.48
C TYR A 9 -12.50 30.69 -5.75
N TYR A 10 -12.48 29.55 -6.45
CA TYR A 10 -12.12 28.26 -5.84
C TYR A 10 -10.61 28.12 -5.56
N SER A 11 -9.74 28.69 -6.39
CA SER A 11 -8.29 28.67 -6.14
C SER A 11 -7.90 29.53 -4.93
N VAL A 12 -8.55 30.69 -4.75
CA VAL A 12 -8.33 31.58 -3.59
C VAL A 12 -8.85 30.97 -2.28
N LEU A 13 -9.87 30.10 -2.34
CA LEU A 13 -10.40 29.38 -1.18
C LEU A 13 -9.70 28.05 -0.89
N GLY A 14 -8.68 27.67 -1.67
CA GLY A 14 -7.96 26.40 -1.51
C GLY A 14 -8.78 25.16 -1.86
N VAL A 15 -9.92 25.30 -2.56
CA VAL A 15 -10.80 24.20 -2.94
C VAL A 15 -10.27 23.55 -4.22
N ARG A 16 -9.14 22.82 -4.08
CA ARG A 16 -8.44 22.12 -5.17
C ARG A 16 -9.17 20.87 -5.67
N SER A 17 -10.11 20.33 -4.88
CA SER A 17 -10.79 19.06 -5.13
C SER A 17 -11.76 19.06 -6.32
N ILE A 18 -12.32 20.23 -6.68
CA ILE A 18 -13.29 20.34 -7.79
C ILE A 18 -12.57 20.38 -9.14
N GLU A 19 -11.46 21.11 -9.24
CA GLU A 19 -10.66 21.22 -10.47
C GLU A 19 -9.91 19.92 -10.76
N ALA A 20 -9.37 19.30 -9.71
CA ALA A 20 -8.85 17.93 -9.70
C ALA A 20 -9.77 16.92 -10.37
N LYS A 21 -11.06 16.92 -9.97
CA LYS A 21 -12.07 16.01 -10.50
C LYS A 21 -12.30 16.23 -11.99
N LEU A 22 -12.47 17.48 -12.43
CA LEU A 22 -12.69 17.81 -13.84
C LEU A 22 -11.48 17.46 -14.71
N SER A 23 -10.26 17.70 -14.21
CA SER A 23 -9.02 17.32 -14.89
C SER A 23 -8.89 15.79 -15.00
N LEU A 24 -9.17 15.05 -13.94
CA LEU A 24 -9.13 13.59 -13.95
C LEU A 24 -10.22 13.01 -14.88
N GLU A 25 -11.44 13.53 -14.83
CA GLU A 25 -12.52 13.17 -15.76
C GLU A 25 -12.12 13.47 -17.20
N SER A 26 -11.46 14.61 -17.49
CA SER A 26 -11.00 14.92 -18.84
C SER A 26 -9.97 13.91 -19.37
N VAL A 27 -9.08 13.42 -18.50
CA VAL A 27 -8.06 12.42 -18.87
C VAL A 27 -8.72 11.05 -19.06
N LEU A 28 -9.54 10.61 -18.10
CA LEU A 28 -10.19 9.30 -18.12
C LEU A 28 -11.32 9.18 -19.14
N GLN A 29 -12.10 10.24 -19.35
CA GLN A 29 -13.23 10.31 -20.29
C GLN A 29 -12.85 10.95 -21.62
N SER A 30 -11.58 11.27 -21.85
CA SER A 30 -11.11 11.70 -23.16
C SER A 30 -11.64 10.77 -24.25
N THR A 31 -12.26 11.36 -25.29
CA THR A 31 -12.82 10.63 -26.44
C THR A 31 -11.75 9.86 -27.22
N VAL A 32 -10.48 10.17 -26.96
CA VAL A 32 -9.31 9.46 -27.45
C VAL A 32 -9.21 8.09 -26.75
N SER A 33 -9.00 7.03 -27.54
CA SER A 33 -8.94 5.64 -27.04
C SER A 33 -7.72 5.37 -26.16
N VAL A 34 -6.65 6.15 -26.30
CA VAL A 34 -5.39 5.99 -25.56
C VAL A 34 -5.29 7.00 -24.42
N LEU A 35 -5.00 6.50 -23.22
CA LEU A 35 -4.75 7.32 -22.03
C LEU A 35 -3.36 7.96 -22.02
N ASP A 36 -3.30 9.22 -21.61
CA ASP A 36 -2.07 9.95 -21.37
C ASP A 36 -1.56 9.67 -19.94
N VAL A 37 -0.67 8.68 -19.83
CA VAL A 37 -0.11 8.22 -18.54
C VAL A 37 0.72 9.32 -17.88
N ASP A 38 1.45 10.13 -18.65
CA ASP A 38 2.27 11.22 -18.10
C ASP A 38 1.41 12.29 -17.43
N LYS A 39 0.26 12.63 -18.02
CA LYS A 39 -0.71 13.52 -17.37
C LYS A 39 -1.32 12.88 -16.13
N LEU A 40 -1.64 11.58 -16.18
CA LEU A 40 -2.20 10.86 -15.03
C LEU A 40 -1.22 10.82 -13.86
N VAL A 41 0.05 10.51 -14.12
CA VAL A 41 1.14 10.54 -13.13
C VAL A 41 1.25 11.94 -12.51
N LYS A 42 1.29 13.00 -13.32
CA LYS A 42 1.33 14.38 -12.82
C LYS A 42 0.13 14.71 -11.94
N LEU A 43 -1.08 14.27 -12.30
CA LEU A 43 -2.26 14.47 -11.46
C LEU A 43 -2.09 13.75 -10.12
N CYS A 44 -1.67 12.49 -10.12
CA CYS A 44 -1.47 11.73 -8.87
C CYS A 44 -0.42 12.38 -7.95
N LEU A 45 0.61 13.01 -8.51
CA LEU A 45 1.67 13.66 -7.73
C LEU A 45 1.24 14.94 -7.00
N TRP A 46 0.21 15.64 -7.50
CA TRP A 46 -0.15 16.98 -7.01
C TRP A 46 -1.59 17.10 -6.54
N VAL A 47 -2.39 16.07 -6.78
CA VAL A 47 -3.83 16.07 -6.55
C VAL A 47 -4.23 14.78 -5.85
N ARG A 48 -5.02 14.89 -4.79
CA ARG A 48 -5.64 13.73 -4.15
C ARG A 48 -6.68 13.11 -5.08
N ILE A 49 -6.47 11.84 -5.43
CA ILE A 49 -7.39 11.11 -6.29
C ILE A 49 -8.69 10.81 -5.51
N PRO A 50 -9.87 11.14 -6.06
CA PRO A 50 -11.12 10.76 -5.42
C PRO A 50 -11.29 9.24 -5.40
N GLN A 51 -11.82 8.71 -4.29
CA GLN A 51 -12.02 7.28 -4.05
C GLN A 51 -12.53 6.51 -5.26
N ARG A 52 -13.58 7.05 -5.89
CA ARG A 52 -14.26 6.43 -7.03
C ARG A 52 -13.35 6.12 -8.22
N TYR A 53 -12.33 6.94 -8.47
CA TYR A 53 -11.42 6.75 -9.61
C TYR A 53 -10.17 5.95 -9.23
N ARG A 54 -9.88 5.79 -7.93
CA ARG A 54 -8.65 5.17 -7.44
C ARG A 54 -8.41 3.77 -8.00
N PRO A 55 -9.39 2.83 -7.98
CA PRO A 55 -9.17 1.50 -8.55
C PRO A 55 -8.77 1.54 -10.03
N LEU A 56 -9.42 2.39 -10.82
CA LEU A 56 -9.11 2.51 -12.25
C LEU A 56 -7.73 3.15 -12.48
N VAL A 57 -7.42 4.23 -11.78
CA VAL A 57 -6.13 4.90 -11.86
C VAL A 57 -5.00 3.94 -11.49
N TRP A 58 -5.16 3.20 -10.40
CA TRP A 58 -4.17 2.21 -9.96
C TRP A 58 -4.03 1.07 -10.98
N LYS A 59 -5.13 0.59 -11.59
CA LYS A 59 -5.06 -0.43 -12.64
C LYS A 59 -4.25 0.03 -13.85
N VAL A 60 -4.37 1.31 -14.23
CA VAL A 60 -3.59 1.89 -15.34
C VAL A 60 -2.12 2.06 -14.95
N LEU A 61 -1.85 2.62 -13.76
CA LEU A 61 -0.47 2.87 -13.30
C LEU A 61 0.33 1.59 -13.05
N LEU A 62 -0.32 0.54 -12.54
CA LEU A 62 0.29 -0.78 -12.32
C LEU A 62 0.33 -1.64 -13.60
N GLY A 63 -0.25 -1.17 -14.71
CA GLY A 63 -0.30 -1.92 -15.96
C GLY A 63 -1.23 -3.14 -15.94
N VAL A 64 -2.16 -3.22 -14.98
CA VAL A 64 -3.21 -4.25 -14.94
C VAL A 64 -4.14 -4.11 -16.14
N VAL A 65 -4.41 -2.87 -16.56
CA VAL A 65 -5.11 -2.58 -17.82
C VAL A 65 -4.21 -1.79 -18.75
N SER A 66 -4.36 -2.00 -20.05
CA SER A 66 -3.63 -1.26 -21.07
C SER A 66 -4.02 0.23 -21.08
N THR A 67 -3.16 1.07 -21.67
CA THR A 67 -3.49 2.47 -21.94
C THR A 67 -4.58 2.63 -23.01
N ASP A 68 -4.79 1.60 -23.84
CA ASP A 68 -5.86 1.56 -24.83
C ASP A 68 -7.17 1.02 -24.24
N LYS A 69 -8.17 1.91 -24.13
CA LYS A 69 -9.50 1.63 -23.59
C LYS A 69 -10.26 0.55 -24.36
N GLN A 70 -9.98 0.36 -25.66
CA GLN A 70 -10.68 -0.64 -26.47
C GLN A 70 -10.38 -2.07 -26.00
N THR A 71 -9.23 -2.27 -25.37
CA THR A 71 -8.81 -3.59 -24.89
C THR A 71 -9.40 -3.96 -23.54
N TRP A 72 -9.94 -2.98 -22.79
CA TRP A 72 -10.39 -3.18 -21.41
C TRP A 72 -11.45 -4.25 -21.25
N PRO A 73 -12.52 -4.32 -22.07
CA PRO A 73 -13.54 -5.37 -21.92
C PRO A 73 -12.95 -6.77 -22.07
N ARG A 74 -12.00 -6.95 -23.00
CA ARG A 74 -11.33 -8.23 -23.22
C ARG A 74 -10.42 -8.60 -22.06
N VAL A 75 -9.63 -7.65 -21.55
CA VAL A 75 -8.76 -7.87 -20.39
C VAL A 75 -9.60 -8.22 -19.16
N ASP A 76 -10.70 -7.50 -18.93
CA ASP A 76 -11.61 -7.73 -17.80
C ASP A 76 -12.24 -9.14 -17.85
N ALA A 77 -12.68 -9.58 -19.02
CA ALA A 77 -13.22 -10.93 -19.21
C ALA A 77 -12.19 -12.03 -18.92
N VAL A 78 -10.95 -11.86 -19.38
CA VAL A 78 -9.86 -12.81 -19.11
C VAL A 78 -9.51 -12.81 -17.62
N HIS A 79 -9.40 -11.64 -17.01
CA HIS A 79 -9.13 -11.50 -15.57
C HIS A 79 -10.24 -12.10 -14.70
N ALA A 80 -11.49 -12.02 -15.14
CA ALA A 80 -12.63 -12.63 -14.46
C ALA A 80 -12.55 -14.15 -14.47
N GLN A 81 -12.30 -14.72 -15.65
CA GLN A 81 -12.16 -16.17 -15.80
C GLN A 81 -10.98 -16.70 -14.98
N HIS A 82 -9.80 -16.10 -15.13
CA HIS A 82 -8.60 -16.52 -14.39
C HIS A 82 -8.78 -16.38 -12.88
N PHE A 83 -9.43 -15.31 -12.41
CA PHE A 83 -9.71 -15.14 -10.99
C PHE A 83 -10.61 -16.27 -10.45
N ALA A 84 -11.70 -16.59 -11.16
CA ALA A 84 -12.60 -17.67 -10.77
C ALA A 84 -11.89 -19.04 -10.74
N ASP A 85 -11.08 -19.32 -11.76
CA ASP A 85 -10.32 -20.57 -11.86
C ASP A 85 -9.29 -20.70 -10.72
N LEU A 86 -8.57 -19.62 -10.40
CA LEU A 86 -7.60 -19.59 -9.30
C LEU A 86 -8.28 -19.75 -7.94
N LEU A 87 -9.39 -19.06 -7.71
CA LEU A 87 -10.14 -19.16 -6.47
C LEU A 87 -10.64 -20.59 -6.27
N HIS A 88 -11.22 -21.20 -7.31
CA HIS A 88 -11.69 -22.58 -7.27
C HIS A 88 -10.56 -23.58 -7.04
N ALA A 89 -9.40 -23.38 -7.68
CA ALA A 89 -8.22 -24.22 -7.47
C ALA A 89 -7.74 -24.16 -6.02
N VAL A 90 -7.59 -22.96 -5.45
CA VAL A 90 -7.15 -22.76 -4.06
C VAL A 90 -8.13 -23.39 -3.07
N LEU A 91 -9.44 -23.20 -3.27
CA LEU A 91 -10.48 -23.78 -2.40
C LEU A 91 -10.48 -25.32 -2.44
N ARG A 92 -10.05 -25.94 -3.55
CA ARG A 92 -9.90 -27.40 -3.65
C ARG A 92 -8.59 -27.93 -3.09
N LEU A 93 -7.51 -27.17 -3.21
CA LEU A 93 -6.18 -27.58 -2.76
C LEU A 93 -5.99 -27.40 -1.25
N HIS A 94 -6.74 -26.50 -0.63
CA HIS A 94 -6.52 -26.08 0.75
C HIS A 94 -7.79 -26.09 1.58
N ASP A 95 -7.73 -26.72 2.77
CA ASP A 95 -8.76 -26.58 3.80
C ASP A 95 -8.61 -25.20 4.48
N VAL A 96 -9.25 -24.19 3.89
CA VAL A 96 -9.19 -22.79 4.34
C VAL A 96 -9.62 -22.63 5.81
N PRO A 97 -10.73 -23.26 6.28
CA PRO A 97 -11.09 -23.23 7.69
C PRO A 97 -10.06 -23.86 8.65
N ALA A 98 -9.35 -24.91 8.23
CA ALA A 98 -8.24 -25.46 9.02
C ALA A 98 -7.04 -24.51 9.07
N LEU A 99 -6.67 -23.93 7.92
CA LEU A 99 -5.55 -22.98 7.83
C LEU A 99 -5.77 -21.73 8.68
N GLN A 100 -7.00 -21.19 8.68
CA GLN A 100 -7.34 -20.03 9.49
C GLN A 100 -7.22 -20.34 10.99
N ARG A 101 -7.61 -21.55 11.42
CA ARG A 101 -7.43 -22.01 12.82
C ARG A 101 -5.96 -22.18 13.20
N ASP A 102 -5.15 -22.71 12.30
CA ASP A 102 -3.71 -22.90 12.55
C ASP A 102 -2.97 -21.57 12.61
N LEU A 103 -3.27 -20.63 11.71
CA LEU A 103 -2.75 -19.26 11.76
C LEU A 103 -3.18 -18.51 13.03
N SER A 104 -4.42 -18.70 13.49
CA SER A 104 -4.89 -18.14 14.76
C SER A 104 -4.18 -18.75 15.98
N ARG A 105 -3.82 -20.03 15.94
CA ARG A 105 -3.07 -20.71 17.00
C ARG A 105 -1.62 -20.24 17.07
N ASP A 106 -0.90 -20.14 15.95
CA ASP A 106 0.49 -19.67 15.94
C ASP A 106 0.61 -18.19 16.37
N ARG A 107 -0.39 -17.36 16.03
CA ARG A 107 -0.46 -15.97 16.53
C ARG A 107 -0.60 -15.88 18.05
N SER A 108 -1.26 -16.84 18.69
CA SER A 108 -1.42 -16.85 20.16
C SER A 108 -0.13 -17.22 20.91
N HIS A 109 0.86 -17.82 20.22
CA HIS A 109 2.13 -18.22 20.84
C HIS A 109 3.25 -17.17 20.64
N VAL A 110 3.17 -16.34 19.59
CA VAL A 110 4.24 -15.39 19.25
C VAL A 110 4.03 -13.99 19.82
N ASP A 111 2.80 -13.49 20.02
CA ASP A 111 2.63 -12.20 20.70
C ASP A 111 1.20 -11.95 21.23
N GLY A 112 1.13 -11.23 22.36
CA GLY A 112 -0.01 -10.38 22.73
C GLY A 112 -0.16 -9.19 21.76
N HIS A 113 -0.26 -9.47 20.47
CA HIS A 113 -0.34 -8.50 19.39
C HIS A 113 -1.70 -8.56 18.72
N GLY A 114 -2.50 -7.54 19.04
CA GLY A 114 -3.31 -6.83 18.05
C GLY A 114 -4.40 -7.64 17.39
N HIS A 115 -5.62 -7.40 17.87
CA HIS A 115 -6.81 -7.46 17.04
C HIS A 115 -6.46 -6.80 15.69
N VAL A 116 -6.32 -7.61 14.64
CA VAL A 116 -6.66 -7.15 13.30
C VAL A 116 -8.08 -6.64 13.48
N ALA A 117 -8.29 -5.33 13.29
CA ALA A 117 -9.62 -4.76 13.27
C ALA A 117 -10.43 -5.64 12.32
N GLU A 118 -11.38 -6.37 12.89
CA GLU A 118 -12.37 -7.10 12.13
C GLU A 118 -12.96 -6.07 11.17
N TYR A 119 -12.69 -6.26 9.88
CA TYR A 119 -13.05 -5.29 8.86
C TYR A 119 -14.57 -5.41 8.70
N ASP A 120 -15.31 -4.69 9.52
CA ASP A 120 -16.76 -4.71 9.49
C ASP A 120 -17.22 -3.96 8.23
N ARG A 121 -17.34 -4.71 7.11
CA ARG A 121 -17.86 -4.23 5.83
C ARG A 121 -19.26 -3.62 5.97
N HIS A 122 -19.97 -3.87 7.09
CA HIS A 122 -21.36 -3.47 7.27
C HIS A 122 -21.56 -1.97 7.57
N ASP A 123 -20.53 -1.24 8.00
CA ASP A 123 -20.69 0.16 8.42
C ASP A 123 -20.49 1.21 7.29
N ARG A 124 -20.28 0.76 6.03
CA ARG A 124 -20.14 1.63 4.86
C ARG A 124 -21.39 1.75 3.98
N ARG A 125 -22.54 1.18 4.38
CA ARG A 125 -23.83 1.53 3.77
C ARG A 125 -24.26 2.90 4.29
N THR A 126 -24.01 3.94 3.51
CA THR A 126 -24.47 5.32 3.77
C THR A 126 -25.95 5.32 4.17
N PRO A 127 -26.36 6.02 5.25
CA PRO A 127 -27.77 6.15 5.58
C PRO A 127 -28.46 6.99 4.49
N ALA A 128 -29.43 6.38 3.82
CA ALA A 128 -30.31 7.05 2.88
C ALA A 128 -31.16 8.09 3.64
N LEU A 129 -30.78 9.37 3.58
CA LEU A 129 -31.67 10.47 3.94
C LEU A 129 -31.29 11.76 3.19
N MET A 130 -32.29 12.28 2.47
CA MET A 130 -32.35 13.56 1.74
C MET A 130 -31.72 13.61 0.32
N ALA A 131 -32.24 12.77 -0.59
CA ALA A 131 -32.20 13.07 -2.02
C ALA A 131 -33.35 14.03 -2.39
N GLY A 132 -33.01 15.29 -2.68
CA GLY A 132 -33.89 16.20 -3.43
C GLY A 132 -33.98 15.78 -4.91
N PRO A 133 -35.03 16.15 -5.64
CA PRO A 133 -35.25 15.67 -7.00
C PRO A 133 -34.30 16.41 -7.96
N GLY A 134 -33.33 15.70 -8.56
CA GLY A 134 -32.52 16.32 -9.62
C GLY A 134 -31.19 15.69 -10.03
N PHE A 135 -30.76 14.54 -9.49
CA PHE A 135 -29.54 13.87 -9.98
C PHE A 135 -29.80 12.39 -10.21
N ALA A 136 -30.28 12.09 -11.42
CA ALA A 136 -30.43 10.73 -11.91
C ALA A 136 -29.08 10.17 -12.36
N ASN A 137 -28.91 8.86 -12.20
CA ASN A 137 -27.82 8.00 -12.68
C ASN A 137 -27.55 8.04 -14.21
N ALA A 138 -28.18 8.94 -14.97
CA ALA A 138 -28.24 8.90 -16.42
C ALA A 138 -26.93 9.29 -17.15
N ASP A 139 -25.98 9.96 -16.48
CA ASP A 139 -24.75 10.43 -17.15
C ASP A 139 -23.60 9.41 -17.12
N LEU A 140 -23.74 8.30 -16.38
CA LEU A 140 -22.82 7.15 -16.48
C LEU A 140 -23.25 6.15 -17.56
N ASP A 141 -24.55 6.07 -17.86
CA ASP A 141 -25.08 5.24 -18.93
C ASP A 141 -24.56 5.70 -20.31
N ARG A 142 -24.21 6.98 -20.44
CA ARG A 142 -23.63 7.53 -21.67
C ARG A 142 -22.14 7.22 -21.86
N ALA A 143 -21.46 6.75 -20.81
CA ALA A 143 -20.02 6.54 -20.79
C ALA A 143 -19.60 5.14 -21.24
N GLY A 144 -20.54 4.22 -21.52
CA GLY A 144 -20.22 2.83 -21.92
C GLY A 144 -19.31 2.10 -20.93
N LEU A 145 -19.27 2.57 -19.67
CA LEU A 145 -18.33 2.17 -18.61
C LEU A 145 -18.99 1.28 -17.55
N HIS A 146 -20.13 0.68 -17.87
CA HIS A 146 -20.40 -0.63 -17.33
C HIS A 146 -19.45 -1.60 -18.01
N THR A 147 -18.63 -2.30 -17.23
CA THR A 147 -18.35 -3.70 -17.51
C THR A 147 -19.73 -4.32 -17.75
N THR A 148 -20.11 -4.47 -19.02
CA THR A 148 -21.28 -5.28 -19.36
C THR A 148 -20.94 -6.65 -18.82
N GLY A 149 -21.51 -6.99 -17.67
CA GLY A 149 -21.82 -8.37 -17.35
C GLY A 149 -22.56 -8.85 -18.58
N VAL A 150 -21.86 -9.60 -19.42
CA VAL A 150 -22.54 -10.54 -20.28
C VAL A 150 -23.19 -11.46 -19.26
N ASP A 151 -24.50 -11.36 -19.12
CA ASP A 151 -25.33 -12.41 -18.55
C ASP A 151 -25.08 -13.63 -19.44
N VAL A 152 -23.98 -14.33 -19.18
CA VAL A 152 -23.84 -15.71 -19.55
C VAL A 152 -24.77 -16.39 -18.56
N ASP A 153 -25.94 -16.77 -19.03
CA ASP A 153 -26.87 -17.72 -18.40
C ASP A 153 -26.11 -19.03 -18.13
N ALA A 154 -25.26 -19.01 -17.12
CA ALA A 154 -24.73 -20.17 -16.47
C ALA A 154 -25.49 -20.23 -15.16
N ASP A 155 -26.54 -21.04 -15.14
CA ASP A 155 -27.17 -21.62 -13.94
C ASP A 155 -26.12 -22.45 -13.17
N VAL A 156 -25.02 -21.81 -12.76
CA VAL A 156 -24.09 -22.32 -11.76
C VAL A 156 -24.71 -21.86 -10.45
N ASP A 157 -25.31 -22.81 -9.76
CA ASP A 157 -25.69 -22.75 -8.36
C ASP A 157 -24.70 -21.85 -7.60
N ASP A 158 -25.12 -20.61 -7.33
CA ASP A 158 -24.35 -19.53 -6.70
C ASP A 158 -24.23 -19.81 -5.19
N GLY A 159 -23.88 -21.06 -4.89
CA GLY A 159 -23.76 -21.59 -3.55
C GLY A 159 -22.59 -20.94 -2.86
N ASP A 160 -22.89 -20.04 -1.93
CA ASP A 160 -22.05 -19.55 -0.84
C ASP A 160 -20.53 -19.59 -1.13
N LEU A 161 -20.11 -18.96 -2.23
CA LEU A 161 -18.68 -18.80 -2.46
C LEU A 161 -18.12 -17.96 -1.30
N PRO A 162 -17.04 -18.42 -0.65
CA PRO A 162 -16.48 -17.72 0.49
C PRO A 162 -15.99 -16.34 0.06
N GLU A 163 -16.30 -15.34 0.88
CA GLU A 163 -15.83 -13.97 0.73
C GLU A 163 -14.30 -13.93 0.55
N LEU A 164 -13.80 -13.14 -0.41
CA LEU A 164 -12.37 -13.09 -0.69
C LEU A 164 -11.63 -12.51 0.52
N THR A 165 -10.88 -13.36 1.22
CA THR A 165 -10.04 -12.95 2.33
C THR A 165 -8.63 -12.59 1.85
N PRO A 166 -7.87 -11.78 2.61
CA PRO A 166 -6.45 -11.54 2.34
C PRO A 166 -5.65 -12.84 2.25
N LEU A 167 -6.00 -13.83 3.08
CA LEU A 167 -5.42 -15.17 3.06
C LEU A 167 -5.60 -15.84 1.70
N LEU A 168 -6.82 -15.85 1.16
CA LEU A 168 -7.12 -16.43 -0.14
C LEU A 168 -6.33 -15.72 -1.25
N MET A 169 -6.22 -14.39 -1.20
CA MET A 169 -5.42 -13.63 -2.17
C MET A 169 -3.94 -14.03 -2.16
N VAL A 170 -3.33 -14.22 -0.98
CA VAL A 170 -1.93 -14.66 -0.88
C VAL A 170 -1.75 -16.08 -1.40
N LEU A 171 -2.67 -16.99 -1.11
CA LEU A 171 -2.67 -18.35 -1.66
C LEU A 171 -2.78 -18.34 -3.19
N MET A 172 -3.71 -17.57 -3.73
CA MET A 172 -3.87 -17.41 -5.18
C MET A 172 -2.61 -16.82 -5.82
N LEU A 173 -1.95 -15.84 -5.18
CA LEU A 173 -0.67 -15.29 -5.64
C LEU A 173 0.41 -16.38 -5.73
N PHE A 174 0.49 -17.29 -4.76
CA PHE A 174 1.47 -18.38 -4.80
C PHE A 174 1.24 -19.34 -5.96
N VAL A 175 -0.03 -19.64 -6.28
CA VAL A 175 -0.37 -20.42 -7.48
C VAL A 175 0.05 -19.67 -8.75
N VAL A 176 -0.21 -18.36 -8.82
CA VAL A 176 0.19 -17.53 -9.98
C VAL A 176 1.71 -17.47 -10.18
N LEU A 177 2.47 -17.47 -9.08
CA LEU A 177 3.94 -17.44 -9.12
C LEU A 177 4.58 -18.82 -9.30
N ASP A 178 3.78 -19.87 -9.52
CA ASP A 178 4.22 -21.27 -9.67
C ASP A 178 5.14 -21.72 -8.52
N MET A 179 4.79 -21.28 -7.30
CA MET A 179 5.56 -21.62 -6.11
C MET A 179 5.17 -23.01 -5.62
N ASP A 180 5.96 -24.02 -6.00
CA ASP A 180 5.91 -25.43 -5.58
C ASP A 180 6.20 -25.60 -4.06
N VAL A 181 5.49 -24.90 -3.20
CA VAL A 181 5.79 -24.88 -1.78
C VAL A 181 4.62 -25.39 -0.93
N PRO A 182 4.81 -26.48 -0.17
CA PRO A 182 3.82 -26.92 0.80
C PRO A 182 3.61 -25.82 1.83
N LEU A 183 2.38 -25.31 2.00
CA LEU A 183 2.07 -24.23 2.95
C LEU A 183 2.60 -24.43 4.37
N ALA A 184 2.73 -25.70 4.80
CA ALA A 184 3.29 -26.06 6.09
C ALA A 184 4.77 -25.67 6.28
N THR A 185 5.52 -25.42 5.21
CA THR A 185 6.92 -24.97 5.28
C THR A 185 7.03 -23.45 5.38
N TRP A 186 6.09 -22.69 4.79
CA TRP A 186 6.08 -21.21 4.87
C TRP A 186 5.73 -20.70 6.27
N THR A 187 4.82 -21.37 6.98
CA THR A 187 4.46 -20.95 8.35
C THR A 187 5.56 -21.24 9.37
N ARG A 188 6.45 -22.21 9.08
CA ARG A 188 7.46 -22.69 10.05
C ARG A 188 8.84 -22.06 9.89
N ALA A 189 9.21 -21.55 8.70
CA ALA A 189 10.47 -20.85 8.54
C ALA A 189 10.34 -19.35 8.93
N PRO A 190 11.28 -18.81 9.72
CA PRO A 190 11.16 -17.44 10.25
C PRO A 190 11.24 -16.37 9.16
N THR A 191 11.99 -16.60 8.09
CA THR A 191 12.08 -15.67 6.95
C THR A 191 10.81 -15.65 6.11
N THR A 192 10.15 -16.80 5.95
CA THR A 192 8.90 -16.92 5.19
C THR A 192 7.70 -16.39 5.98
N ALA A 193 7.73 -16.48 7.31
CA ALA A 193 6.69 -15.92 8.18
C ALA A 193 6.56 -14.39 8.04
N THR A 194 7.67 -13.66 7.95
CA THR A 194 7.67 -12.20 7.76
C THR A 194 7.14 -11.80 6.39
N THR A 195 7.62 -12.47 5.33
CA THR A 195 7.12 -12.25 3.96
C THR A 195 5.62 -12.50 3.86
N TRP A 196 5.14 -13.59 4.46
CA TRP A 196 3.72 -13.91 4.52
C TRP A 196 2.90 -12.82 5.23
N ALA A 197 3.34 -12.36 6.39
CA ALA A 197 2.66 -11.30 7.13
C ALA A 197 2.57 -10.01 6.29
N ILE A 198 3.66 -9.64 5.63
CA ILE A 198 3.70 -8.49 4.72
C ILE A 198 2.68 -8.64 3.60
N LEU A 199 2.69 -9.77 2.90
CA LEU A 199 1.73 -10.04 1.81
C LEU A 199 0.28 -9.95 2.29
N ASN A 200 -0.01 -10.49 3.47
CA ASN A 200 -1.35 -10.43 4.04
C ASN A 200 -1.79 -9.00 4.37
N HIS A 201 -0.88 -8.15 4.87
CA HIS A 201 -1.15 -6.73 5.09
C HIS A 201 -1.41 -5.97 3.78
N LEU A 202 -0.60 -6.22 2.75
CA LEU A 202 -0.79 -5.64 1.43
C LEU A 202 -2.13 -6.05 0.81
N ALA A 203 -2.47 -7.35 0.85
CA ALA A 203 -3.75 -7.86 0.34
C ALA A 203 -4.95 -7.24 1.07
N SER A 204 -4.85 -7.09 2.40
CA SER A 204 -5.90 -6.42 3.21
C SER A 204 -6.13 -4.97 2.78
N LEU A 205 -5.07 -4.26 2.41
CA LEU A 205 -5.18 -2.89 1.93
C LEU A 205 -5.88 -2.83 0.57
N PHE A 206 -5.52 -3.69 -0.39
CA PHE A 206 -6.21 -3.70 -1.68
C PHE A 206 -7.71 -4.02 -1.56
N LEU A 207 -8.09 -4.98 -0.72
CA LEU A 207 -9.50 -5.28 -0.42
C LEU A 207 -10.25 -4.11 0.22
N ALA A 208 -9.55 -3.24 0.97
CA ALA A 208 -10.14 -2.08 1.60
C ALA A 208 -10.39 -0.91 0.63
N VAL A 209 -9.58 -0.84 -0.44
CA VAL A 209 -9.59 0.24 -1.44
C VAL A 209 -10.53 -0.05 -2.61
N THR A 210 -10.73 -1.33 -2.94
CA THR A 210 -11.56 -1.74 -4.06
C THR A 210 -12.79 -2.50 -3.60
N ASP A 211 -13.96 -2.11 -4.08
CA ASP A 211 -15.21 -2.83 -3.84
C ASP A 211 -15.33 -4.14 -4.64
N VAL A 212 -14.52 -4.28 -5.70
CA VAL A 212 -14.51 -5.46 -6.58
C VAL A 212 -13.34 -6.36 -6.22
N GLU A 213 -13.63 -7.54 -5.69
CA GLU A 213 -12.64 -8.51 -5.19
C GLU A 213 -11.62 -8.94 -6.25
N ARG A 214 -12.07 -9.12 -7.49
CA ARG A 214 -11.21 -9.39 -8.65
C ARG A 214 -10.19 -8.27 -8.90
N ASP A 215 -10.63 -7.02 -8.87
CA ASP A 215 -9.75 -5.88 -9.08
C ASP A 215 -8.73 -5.78 -7.93
N ALA A 216 -9.16 -6.03 -6.69
CA ALA A 216 -8.29 -6.12 -5.52
C ALA A 216 -7.14 -7.11 -5.76
N PHE A 217 -7.49 -8.31 -6.24
CA PHE A 217 -6.54 -9.37 -6.51
C PHE A 217 -5.51 -9.00 -7.59
N TRP A 218 -5.96 -8.52 -8.75
CA TRP A 218 -5.03 -8.19 -9.84
C TRP A 218 -4.16 -6.97 -9.53
N LEU A 219 -4.69 -5.99 -8.80
CA LEU A 219 -3.88 -4.88 -8.28
C LEU A 219 -2.82 -5.37 -7.29
N PHE A 220 -3.20 -6.27 -6.38
CA PHE A 220 -2.27 -6.88 -5.43
C PHE A 220 -1.15 -7.65 -6.14
N VAL A 221 -1.49 -8.51 -7.10
CA VAL A 221 -0.52 -9.27 -7.90
C VAL A 221 0.45 -8.32 -8.60
N ALA A 222 -0.08 -7.34 -9.33
CA ALA A 222 0.73 -6.36 -10.06
C ALA A 222 1.61 -5.53 -9.11
N PHE A 223 1.10 -5.11 -7.95
CA PHE A 223 1.87 -4.37 -6.96
C PHE A 223 3.03 -5.18 -6.38
N VAL A 224 2.80 -6.43 -5.98
CA VAL A 224 3.86 -7.30 -5.46
C VAL A 224 4.92 -7.55 -6.51
N GLN A 225 4.50 -7.75 -7.77
CA GLN A 225 5.41 -7.99 -8.88
C GLN A 225 6.22 -6.76 -9.29
N THR A 226 5.67 -5.55 -9.16
CA THR A 226 6.30 -4.32 -9.67
C THR A 226 7.03 -3.51 -8.60
N LEU A 227 6.48 -3.45 -7.38
CA LEU A 227 6.88 -2.49 -6.35
C LEU A 227 7.29 -3.13 -5.03
N ALA A 228 6.98 -4.40 -4.80
CA ALA A 228 7.38 -5.13 -3.60
C ALA A 228 7.96 -6.53 -3.92
N PRO A 229 9.07 -6.62 -4.69
CA PRO A 229 9.78 -7.89 -4.85
C PRO A 229 10.40 -8.30 -3.50
N LEU A 230 9.62 -9.07 -2.74
CA LEU A 230 10.02 -9.54 -1.42
C LEU A 230 11.09 -10.64 -1.55
N PRO A 231 12.02 -10.75 -0.58
CA PRO A 231 13.01 -11.80 -0.57
C PRO A 231 12.35 -13.19 -0.54
N GLY A 232 12.74 -14.04 -1.50
CA GLY A 232 12.21 -15.40 -1.64
C GLY A 232 11.07 -15.55 -2.65
N LEU A 233 10.55 -14.45 -3.22
CA LEU A 233 9.65 -14.51 -4.38
C LEU A 233 10.45 -14.52 -5.69
N PRO A 234 10.03 -15.31 -6.70
CA PRO A 234 10.66 -15.31 -8.01
C PRO A 234 10.50 -13.92 -8.65
N SER A 235 11.61 -13.28 -8.99
CA SER A 235 11.60 -12.03 -9.73
C SER A 235 11.15 -12.30 -11.17
N LEU A 236 10.14 -11.56 -11.66
CA LEU A 236 9.77 -11.62 -13.06
C LEU A 236 10.92 -11.11 -13.96
N PRO A 237 11.10 -11.68 -15.16
CA PRO A 237 12.10 -11.21 -16.11
C PRO A 237 11.82 -9.74 -16.48
N GLY A 238 12.79 -8.86 -16.20
CA GLY A 238 12.72 -7.43 -16.53
C GLY A 238 12.39 -6.50 -15.35
N VAL A 239 11.99 -7.02 -14.19
CA VAL A 239 11.85 -6.23 -12.96
C VAL A 239 13.15 -6.31 -12.17
N ALA A 240 13.85 -5.18 -12.02
CA ALA A 240 15.03 -5.14 -11.15
C ALA A 240 14.58 -5.44 -9.71
N PRO A 241 15.13 -6.45 -9.03
CA PRO A 241 14.77 -6.73 -7.64
C PRO A 241 15.00 -5.47 -6.80
N GLN A 242 14.08 -5.16 -5.88
CA GLN A 242 14.38 -4.25 -4.78
C GLN A 242 15.51 -4.91 -4.02
N THR A 243 16.69 -4.40 -4.28
CA THR A 243 17.92 -4.90 -3.71
C THR A 243 17.96 -4.39 -2.28
N ALA A 244 18.53 -5.18 -1.36
CA ALA A 244 18.79 -4.72 0.02
C ALA A 244 19.52 -3.36 0.08
N SER A 245 20.13 -2.91 -1.03
CA SER A 245 20.64 -1.55 -1.18
C SER A 245 19.58 -0.45 -1.18
N GLN A 246 18.40 -0.64 -1.77
CA GLN A 246 17.33 0.38 -1.78
C GLN A 246 16.76 0.60 -0.37
N ASP A 247 16.50 -0.47 0.38
CA ASP A 247 16.04 -0.34 1.76
C ASP A 247 17.10 0.32 2.65
N ARG A 248 18.39 -0.03 2.43
CA ARG A 248 19.49 0.60 3.14
C ARG A 248 19.66 2.08 2.77
N GLU A 249 19.42 2.44 1.50
CA GLU A 249 19.41 3.83 1.04
C GLU A 249 18.27 4.62 1.69
N ARG A 250 17.04 4.10 1.69
CA ARG A 250 15.88 4.71 2.36
C ARG A 250 16.11 4.88 3.85
N LEU A 251 16.72 3.90 4.50
CA LEU A 251 17.07 3.96 5.92
C LEU A 251 18.14 5.03 6.20
N ASN A 252 19.15 5.14 5.35
CA ASN A 252 20.17 6.19 5.47
C ASN A 252 19.56 7.58 5.22
N GLU A 253 18.70 7.72 4.23
CA GLU A 253 17.96 8.95 3.98
C GLU A 253 17.09 9.34 5.19
N LEU A 254 16.37 8.37 5.76
CA LEU A 254 15.60 8.58 6.99
C LEU A 254 16.48 9.06 8.13
N ARG A 255 17.66 8.48 8.34
CA ARG A 255 18.61 8.91 9.38
C ARG A 255 19.01 10.36 9.19
N CYS A 256 19.37 10.74 7.96
CA CYS A 256 19.74 12.12 7.62
C CYS A 256 18.59 13.10 7.84
N LEU A 257 17.38 12.76 7.38
CA LEU A 257 16.19 13.59 7.55
C LEU A 257 15.76 13.70 9.01
N LEU A 258 15.83 12.61 9.78
CA LEU A 258 15.51 12.64 11.20
C LEU A 258 16.56 13.46 11.97
N ALA A 259 17.84 13.37 11.61
CA ALA A 259 18.88 14.17 12.22
C ALA A 259 18.70 15.67 11.94
N SER A 260 18.25 16.04 10.75
CA SER A 260 18.00 17.44 10.38
C SER A 260 16.77 18.04 11.09
N HIS A 261 15.72 17.25 11.34
CA HIS A 261 14.52 17.70 12.04
C HIS A 261 14.64 17.58 13.57
N HIS A 262 15.31 16.54 14.06
CA HIS A 262 15.42 16.26 15.49
C HIS A 262 16.66 15.40 15.82
N ALA A 263 17.84 16.02 15.83
CA ALA A 263 19.14 15.38 16.08
C ALA A 263 19.17 14.50 17.35
N GLY A 264 18.54 14.93 18.45
CA GLY A 264 18.51 14.17 19.70
C GLY A 264 17.75 12.84 19.58
N LEU A 265 16.66 12.80 18.80
CA LEU A 265 15.88 11.58 18.58
C LEU A 265 16.61 10.66 17.59
N ALA A 266 17.24 11.23 16.57
CA ALA A 266 18.08 10.46 15.64
C ALA A 266 19.23 9.76 16.37
N HIS A 267 19.97 10.50 17.20
CA HIS A 267 21.05 9.92 18.00
C HIS A 267 20.53 8.87 18.98
N PHE A 268 19.39 9.13 19.63
CA PHE A 268 18.76 8.19 20.53
C PHE A 268 18.38 6.88 19.81
N LEU A 269 17.58 6.94 18.74
CA LEU A 269 17.04 5.76 18.06
C LEU A 269 18.12 4.92 17.36
N PHE A 270 19.13 5.57 16.79
CA PHE A 270 20.20 4.90 16.03
C PHE A 270 21.46 4.68 16.85
N SER A 271 21.36 4.78 18.18
CA SER A 271 22.44 4.44 19.10
C SER A 271 22.72 2.93 19.09
N PRO A 272 23.99 2.49 19.14
CA PRO A 272 24.34 1.06 19.23
C PRO A 272 23.83 0.39 20.52
N SER A 273 23.35 1.15 21.50
CA SER A 273 22.73 0.63 22.73
C SER A 273 21.43 -0.16 22.51
N TRP A 274 20.84 -0.10 21.31
CA TRP A 274 19.64 -0.86 20.93
C TRP A 274 19.92 -2.14 20.16
N THR A 275 21.17 -2.60 20.13
CA THR A 275 21.53 -3.92 19.62
C THR A 275 21.03 -5.00 20.59
N ALA A 276 20.35 -6.02 20.08
CA ALA A 276 19.93 -7.14 20.90
C ALA A 276 21.17 -7.92 21.30
N SER A 277 21.64 -7.76 22.54
CA SER A 277 22.73 -8.59 23.07
C SER A 277 22.26 -10.05 23.06
N ALA A 278 22.93 -10.90 22.29
CA ALA A 278 22.70 -12.33 22.31
C ALA A 278 22.83 -12.84 23.77
N PRO A 279 21.81 -13.53 24.33
CA PRO A 279 21.90 -14.03 25.69
C PRO A 279 22.88 -15.21 25.73
N GLY A 280 24.05 -14.99 26.32
CA GLY A 280 24.94 -16.07 26.77
C GLY A 280 26.01 -16.53 25.78
N SER A 281 27.04 -15.71 25.55
CA SER A 281 28.35 -16.21 25.12
C SER A 281 29.38 -15.94 26.22
N ILE A 282 29.50 -16.90 27.14
CA ILE A 282 30.67 -16.99 28.01
C ILE A 282 31.78 -17.64 27.17
N GLY A 283 32.74 -16.81 26.77
CA GLY A 283 34.14 -17.13 26.48
C GLY A 283 34.46 -18.36 25.63
N THR A 284 35.00 -18.13 24.44
CA THR A 284 36.30 -18.70 24.02
C THR A 284 36.90 -17.83 22.93
N ALA A 285 38.18 -17.51 23.11
CA ALA A 285 38.93 -16.60 22.25
C ALA A 285 39.37 -17.26 20.92
N THR A 286 39.41 -16.40 19.90
CA THR A 286 40.35 -16.41 18.76
C THR A 286 40.02 -17.27 17.54
N THR A 287 39.47 -16.62 16.50
CA THR A 287 39.99 -16.71 15.12
C THR A 287 39.66 -15.39 14.39
N PRO A 288 40.65 -14.61 13.89
CA PRO A 288 40.39 -13.35 13.19
C PRO A 288 40.26 -13.62 11.70
N GLY A 289 39.03 -13.69 11.20
CA GLY A 289 38.79 -13.95 9.78
C GLY A 289 37.31 -14.17 9.44
N ALA A 290 36.43 -13.29 9.91
CA ALA A 290 35.04 -13.28 9.48
C ALA A 290 34.61 -11.83 9.23
N THR A 291 34.15 -11.60 8.00
CA THR A 291 33.55 -10.36 7.51
C THR A 291 32.58 -9.81 8.54
N THR A 292 32.80 -8.57 8.98
CA THR A 292 31.95 -7.82 9.90
C THR A 292 30.54 -7.65 9.32
N GLN A 293 29.65 -8.62 9.56
CA GLN A 293 28.21 -8.40 9.45
C GLN A 293 27.83 -7.44 10.58
N SER A 294 27.60 -6.18 10.21
CA SER A 294 27.07 -5.16 11.12
C SER A 294 25.71 -5.65 11.64
N GLU A 295 25.61 -6.00 12.92
CA GLU A 295 24.34 -6.32 13.56
C GLU A 295 23.39 -5.13 13.40
N ALA A 296 22.27 -5.34 12.70
CA ALA A 296 21.25 -4.31 12.53
C ALA A 296 20.57 -4.04 13.88
N THR A 297 20.34 -2.76 14.20
CA THR A 297 19.63 -2.41 15.44
C THR A 297 18.15 -2.80 15.35
N VAL A 298 17.48 -2.95 16.50
CA VAL A 298 16.04 -3.23 16.56
C VAL A 298 15.22 -2.21 15.77
N VAL A 299 15.62 -0.93 15.81
CA VAL A 299 14.96 0.15 15.06
C VAL A 299 15.10 -0.06 13.56
N GLU A 300 16.32 -0.36 13.09
CA GLU A 300 16.59 -0.59 11.68
C GLU A 300 15.78 -1.78 11.15
N SER A 301 15.71 -2.88 11.91
CA SER A 301 14.90 -4.04 11.56
C SER A 301 13.42 -3.69 11.38
N ILE A 302 12.81 -2.98 12.34
CA ILE A 302 11.38 -2.65 12.29
C ILE A 302 11.07 -1.62 11.20
N VAL A 303 11.94 -0.63 11.01
CA VAL A 303 11.77 0.36 9.94
C VAL A 303 11.91 -0.30 8.56
N SER A 304 12.81 -1.27 8.41
CA SER A 304 12.88 -2.09 7.19
C SER A 304 11.59 -2.88 6.96
N GLU A 305 10.96 -3.44 7.99
CA GLU A 305 9.64 -4.08 7.88
C GLU A 305 8.55 -3.07 7.42
N TRP A 306 8.57 -1.82 7.90
CA TRP A 306 7.65 -0.79 7.42
C TRP A 306 7.84 -0.49 5.93
N PHE A 307 9.09 -0.37 5.46
CA PHE A 307 9.37 -0.14 4.04
C PHE A 307 8.96 -1.33 3.17
N ALA A 308 9.25 -2.56 3.60
CA ALA A 308 8.86 -3.76 2.88
C ALA A 308 7.32 -3.88 2.76
N ALA A 309 6.61 -3.58 3.84
CA ALA A 309 5.14 -3.57 3.86
C ALA A 309 4.50 -2.30 3.30
N HIS A 310 5.28 -1.33 2.81
CA HIS A 310 4.78 -0.02 2.37
C HIS A 310 3.82 0.61 3.41
N PHE A 311 4.14 0.42 4.69
CA PHE A 311 3.39 0.81 5.89
C PHE A 311 2.03 0.13 6.10
N ALA A 312 1.62 -0.83 5.27
CA ALA A 312 0.35 -1.55 5.42
C ALA A 312 0.27 -2.39 6.72
N ASN A 313 1.41 -2.65 7.36
CA ASN A 313 1.49 -3.32 8.66
C ASN A 313 1.28 -2.39 9.87
N VAL A 314 1.32 -1.07 9.68
CA VAL A 314 1.32 -0.09 10.77
C VAL A 314 0.26 1.00 10.63
N LEU A 315 -0.14 1.36 9.40
CA LEU A 315 -1.18 2.36 9.13
C LEU A 315 -2.39 1.72 8.43
N PRO A 316 -3.62 2.20 8.70
CA PRO A 316 -4.83 1.73 8.04
C PRO A 316 -4.88 2.15 6.57
N ALA A 317 -5.62 1.38 5.76
CA ALA A 317 -5.80 1.64 4.33
C ALA A 317 -6.27 3.07 4.03
N SER A 318 -7.28 3.56 4.77
CA SER A 318 -7.86 4.90 4.57
C SER A 318 -6.83 6.03 4.66
N ALA A 319 -5.80 5.88 5.49
CA ALA A 319 -4.73 6.87 5.63
C ALA A 319 -3.64 6.70 4.56
N LEU A 320 -3.41 5.46 4.09
CA LEU A 320 -2.34 5.12 3.15
C LEU A 320 -2.69 5.35 1.69
N GLU A 321 -3.96 5.34 1.31
CA GLU A 321 -4.40 5.51 -0.07
C GLU A 321 -3.79 6.73 -0.76
N GLY A 322 -3.77 7.88 -0.09
CA GLY A 322 -3.15 9.09 -0.64
C GLY A 322 -1.63 9.02 -0.75
N VAL A 323 -0.97 8.25 0.11
CA VAL A 323 0.48 7.97 0.01
C VAL A 323 0.72 7.02 -1.16
N TRP A 324 -0.12 6.01 -1.33
CA TRP A 324 0.00 5.03 -2.39
C TRP A 324 -0.31 5.61 -3.76
N ASP A 325 -1.20 6.60 -3.86
CA ASP A 325 -1.37 7.40 -5.09
C ASP A 325 -0.01 7.98 -5.56
N LEU A 326 0.84 8.47 -4.65
CA LEU A 326 2.18 8.99 -4.95
C LEU A 326 3.20 7.88 -5.27
N VAL A 327 3.16 6.78 -4.52
CA VAL A 327 4.06 5.63 -4.76
C VAL A 327 3.82 5.06 -6.15
N LEU A 328 2.56 4.82 -6.51
CA LEU A 328 2.15 4.30 -7.82
C LEU A 328 2.42 5.29 -8.96
N ALA A 329 2.44 6.59 -8.67
CA ALA A 329 2.86 7.63 -9.61
C ALA A 329 4.39 7.73 -9.77
N GLY A 330 5.17 6.81 -9.19
CA GLY A 330 6.62 6.76 -9.34
C GLY A 330 7.39 7.62 -8.35
N ALA A 331 6.79 8.02 -7.22
CA ALA A 331 7.46 8.76 -6.15
C ALA A 331 7.64 7.94 -4.86
N PRO A 332 8.34 6.78 -4.87
CA PRO A 332 8.50 5.93 -3.69
C PRO A 332 9.28 6.59 -2.54
N GLY A 333 9.99 7.69 -2.80
CA GLY A 333 10.69 8.48 -1.78
C GLY A 333 9.76 9.04 -0.70
N ILE A 334 8.45 9.19 -0.97
CA ILE A 334 7.45 9.59 0.04
C ILE A 334 7.45 8.68 1.27
N LEU A 335 7.77 7.40 1.10
CA LEU A 335 7.80 6.41 2.18
C LEU A 335 8.78 6.80 3.30
N VAL A 336 9.91 7.44 2.95
CA VAL A 336 10.88 7.94 3.94
C VAL A 336 10.27 9.04 4.79
N TYR A 337 9.44 9.92 4.20
CA TYR A 337 8.74 10.97 4.92
C TYR A 337 7.60 10.44 5.78
N VAL A 338 6.96 9.33 5.38
CA VAL A 338 5.98 8.63 6.24
C VAL A 338 6.66 8.08 7.48
N ALA A 339 7.81 7.39 7.34
CA ALA A 339 8.60 6.94 8.49
C ALA A 339 9.03 8.13 9.38
N LEU A 340 9.53 9.21 8.78
CA LEU A 340 9.93 10.42 9.52
C LEU A 340 8.78 11.00 10.33
N SER A 341 7.63 11.23 9.69
CA SER A 341 6.43 11.78 10.30
C SER A 341 5.92 10.89 11.45
N LEU A 342 5.93 9.57 11.25
CA LEU A 342 5.54 8.60 12.26
C LEU A 342 6.47 8.63 13.48
N LEU A 343 7.79 8.66 13.27
CA LEU A 343 8.78 8.73 14.35
C LEU A 343 8.70 10.06 15.12
N LEU A 344 8.48 11.18 14.42
CA LEU A 344 8.29 12.49 15.05
C LEU A 344 7.00 12.54 15.88
N ALA A 345 5.91 11.95 15.39
CA ALA A 345 4.66 11.85 16.14
C ALA A 345 4.82 11.00 17.42
N LEU A 346 5.65 9.96 17.37
CA LEU A 346 5.93 9.08 18.50
C LEU A 346 7.01 9.59 19.46
N ARG A 347 7.67 10.72 19.15
CA ARG A 347 8.85 11.22 19.84
C ARG A 347 8.80 11.07 21.37
N ARG A 348 7.75 11.60 22.01
CA ARG A 348 7.63 11.61 23.48
C ARG A 348 7.61 10.20 24.08
N LYS A 349 6.99 9.23 23.38
CA LYS A 349 6.95 7.82 23.80
C LYS A 349 8.29 7.13 23.58
N LEU A 350 8.94 7.41 22.44
CA LEU A 350 10.24 6.83 22.10
C LEU A 350 11.32 7.29 23.09
N GLU A 351 11.40 8.59 23.38
CA GLU A 351 12.34 9.15 24.38
C GLU A 351 12.10 8.62 25.81
N GLY A 352 10.89 8.09 26.08
CA GLY A 352 10.52 7.45 27.33
C GLY A 352 11.00 6.01 27.47
N CYS A 353 11.30 5.33 26.36
CA CYS A 353 11.69 3.91 26.37
C CYS A 353 13.04 3.71 27.07
N ARG A 354 13.16 2.60 27.83
CA ARG A 354 14.38 2.26 28.58
C ARG A 354 14.96 0.89 28.22
N SER A 355 14.24 0.09 27.45
CA SER A 355 14.68 -1.23 27.00
C SER A 355 14.42 -1.42 25.50
N PRO A 356 15.25 -2.22 24.79
CA PRO A 356 15.06 -2.50 23.37
C PRO A 356 13.72 -3.20 23.10
N GLU A 357 13.23 -4.01 24.04
CA GLU A 357 11.93 -4.67 23.93
C GLU A 357 10.76 -3.69 24.02
N GLU A 358 10.83 -2.70 24.91
CA GLU A 358 9.82 -1.63 25.02
C GLU A 358 9.81 -0.75 23.76
N LEU A 359 11.00 -0.42 23.24
CA LEU A 359 11.16 0.31 21.99
C LEU A 359 10.56 -0.48 20.82
N ALA A 360 10.87 -1.78 20.72
CA ALA A 360 10.32 -2.67 19.69
C ALA A 360 8.79 -2.72 19.74
N ARG A 361 8.22 -2.93 20.94
CA ARG A 361 6.76 -2.95 21.15
C ARG A 361 6.11 -1.63 20.77
N THR A 362 6.75 -0.51 21.11
CA THR A 362 6.24 0.83 20.78
C THR A 362 6.23 1.08 19.27
N LEU A 363 7.31 0.69 18.57
CA LEU A 363 7.42 0.85 17.11
C LEU A 363 6.47 -0.09 16.35
N ARG A 364 6.38 -1.37 16.71
CA ARG A 364 5.41 -2.28 16.08
C ARG A 364 3.96 -1.88 16.33
N GLY A 365 3.68 -1.30 17.50
CA GLY A 365 2.38 -0.73 17.86
C GLY A 365 2.16 0.72 17.44
N ALA A 366 3.03 1.30 16.61
CA ALA A 366 3.08 2.74 16.32
C ALA A 366 1.72 3.34 15.93
N GLY A 367 0.97 2.67 15.04
CA GLY A 367 -0.33 3.13 14.57
C GLY A 367 -1.38 3.33 15.67
N ARG A 368 -1.24 2.70 16.85
CA ARG A 368 -2.17 2.85 17.97
C ARG A 368 -1.97 4.14 18.77
N PHE A 369 -0.83 4.78 18.61
CA PHE A 369 -0.41 5.92 19.42
C PHE A 369 -0.46 7.24 18.67
N VAL A 370 -0.76 7.20 17.38
CA VAL A 370 -0.76 8.36 16.48
C VAL A 370 -2.11 8.47 15.78
N ASP A 371 -2.41 9.67 15.31
CA ASP A 371 -3.47 9.88 14.31
C ASP A 371 -2.89 9.53 12.93
N PRO A 372 -3.36 8.45 12.28
CA PRO A 372 -2.81 8.02 10.99
C PRO A 372 -2.97 9.06 9.89
N GLU A 373 -4.09 9.78 9.84
CA GLU A 373 -4.37 10.76 8.78
C GLU A 373 -3.48 12.00 8.94
N ALA A 374 -3.29 12.45 10.18
CA ALA A 374 -2.37 13.55 10.47
C ALA A 374 -0.92 13.19 10.11
N VAL A 375 -0.50 11.96 10.39
CA VAL A 375 0.86 11.46 10.06
C VAL A 375 1.08 11.46 8.54
N THR A 376 0.14 10.92 7.76
CA THR A 376 0.29 10.83 6.30
C THR A 376 0.17 12.20 5.63
N LEU A 377 -0.71 13.08 6.09
CA LEU A 377 -0.78 14.46 5.60
C LEU A 377 0.53 15.21 5.86
N THR A 378 1.06 15.13 7.09
CA THR A 378 2.34 15.76 7.45
C THR A 378 3.48 15.20 6.60
N ALA A 379 3.48 13.89 6.33
CA ALA A 379 4.49 13.27 5.47
C ALA A 379 4.45 13.83 4.04
N ILE A 380 3.25 13.97 3.45
CA ILE A 380 3.06 14.57 2.13
C ILE A 380 3.57 16.02 2.13
N GLU A 381 3.20 16.83 3.12
CA GLU A 381 3.68 18.22 3.22
C GLU A 381 5.20 18.33 3.33
N LEU A 382 5.83 17.46 4.12
CA LEU A 382 7.30 17.44 4.28
C LEU A 382 8.00 17.02 2.98
N TRP A 383 7.40 16.10 2.22
CA TRP A 383 7.91 15.64 0.93
C TRP A 383 7.73 16.69 -0.18
N GLU A 384 6.60 17.40 -0.22
CA GLU A 384 6.33 18.42 -1.23
C GLU A 384 7.22 19.67 -1.07
N LYS A 385 7.50 20.10 0.16
CA LYS A 385 8.29 21.32 0.47
C LYS A 385 9.59 21.45 -0.33
N PRO A 386 10.53 20.48 -0.31
CA PRO A 386 11.79 20.59 -1.06
C PRO A 386 11.59 20.56 -2.58
N ILE A 387 10.56 19.87 -3.08
CA ILE A 387 10.24 19.80 -4.51
C ILE A 387 9.74 21.17 -4.97
N LEU A 388 8.75 21.72 -4.27
CA LEU A 388 8.20 23.05 -4.55
C LEU A 388 9.29 24.11 -4.48
N ALA A 389 10.18 24.07 -3.48
CA ALA A 389 11.28 25.02 -3.34
C ALA A 389 12.22 25.05 -4.57
N LYS A 390 12.43 23.91 -5.24
CA LYS A 390 13.26 23.79 -6.44
C LYS A 390 12.54 24.18 -7.74
N MET A 391 11.20 24.18 -7.76
CA MET A 391 10.42 24.55 -8.94
C MET A 391 10.47 26.07 -9.21
N SER A 392 10.53 26.44 -10.49
CA SER A 392 10.44 27.84 -10.93
C SER A 392 9.07 28.43 -10.56
N ARG A 393 9.02 29.75 -10.39
CA ARG A 393 7.79 30.46 -10.00
C ARG A 393 6.66 30.28 -11.02
N GLU A 394 6.99 30.13 -12.30
CA GLU A 394 6.05 29.87 -13.40
C GLU A 394 5.52 28.43 -13.38
N SER A 395 6.37 27.44 -13.08
CA SER A 395 5.92 26.05 -12.93
C SER A 395 5.03 25.84 -11.70
N ARG A 396 5.22 26.61 -10.63
CA ARG A 396 4.31 26.64 -9.48
C ARG A 396 2.94 27.20 -9.87
N GLN A 397 2.89 28.26 -10.67
CA GLN A 397 1.63 28.86 -11.14
C GLN A 397 0.84 27.93 -12.07
N HIS A 398 1.50 27.06 -12.83
CA HIS A 398 0.84 26.03 -13.64
C HIS A 398 0.35 24.81 -12.83
N LEU A 399 0.86 24.60 -11.61
CA LEU A 399 0.32 23.64 -10.65
C LEU A 399 -0.82 24.23 -9.80
N ASP A 400 -0.84 25.57 -9.66
CA ASP A 400 -1.91 26.36 -9.02
C ASP A 400 -3.08 26.72 -9.99
N MET A 401 -3.10 26.15 -11.21
CA MET A 401 -4.09 26.41 -12.28
C MET A 401 -4.80 25.14 -12.75
#